data_AF-A0A950E3U4-F1
#
_entry.id   AF-A0A950E3U4-F1
#
_cell.length_a   1.000
_cell.length_b   1.000
_cell.length_c   1.000
_cell.angle_alpha   90.00
_cell.angle_beta   90.00
_cell.angle_gamma   90.00
#
_symmetry.space_group_name_H-M   'P 1'
#
loop_
_entity.id
_entity.type
_entity.pdbx_description
1 polymer ?
#
loop_
_entity_poly.entity_id
_entity_poly.type
_entity_poly.pdbx_seq_one_letter_code
_entity_poly.pdbx_strand_id
1 'polypeptide(L)'
;MTRVTGEAADEIRHLVPDVETLAQRLAAVDYLVDEGLATSMFLSLRLPQPLLLEGEAGVGKTEAGKSLATVLDTPLIRLQCYDGIDAAEALYEWNYPRQLLSIRLAEAQGAELSEHDLFGRD
;
A
#
# COMPACT_ATOMS: atom_id res chain seq x y z
N MET A 1 -7.67 14.88 11.83
CA MET A 1 -8.26 13.77 12.62
C MET A 1 -9.32 13.12 11.75
N THR A 2 -8.88 12.31 10.80
CA THR A 2 -9.67 11.96 9.60
C THR A 2 -10.34 10.60 9.77
N ARG A 3 -11.66 10.57 9.63
CA ARG A 3 -12.54 9.37 9.66
C ARG A 3 -12.38 8.47 8.43
N VAL A 4 -11.16 8.23 7.94
CA VAL A 4 -10.95 7.55 6.62
C VAL A 4 -11.19 6.04 6.68
N THR A 5 -10.99 5.39 7.82
CA THR A 5 -10.98 3.91 7.87
C THR A 5 -12.36 3.27 7.79
N GLY A 6 -13.42 3.96 8.24
CA GLY A 6 -14.79 3.42 8.23
C GLY A 6 -15.41 3.42 6.83
N GLU A 7 -15.30 4.54 6.10
CA GLU A 7 -15.88 4.69 4.76
C GLU A 7 -15.22 3.76 3.74
N ALA A 8 -13.89 3.67 3.75
CA ALA A 8 -13.15 2.78 2.85
C ALA A 8 -13.46 1.29 3.12
N ALA A 9 -13.62 0.91 4.40
CA ALA A 9 -14.00 -0.45 4.74
C ALA A 9 -15.40 -0.80 4.24
N ASP A 10 -16.36 0.12 4.34
CA ASP A 10 -17.71 -0.10 3.82
C ASP A 10 -17.75 -0.13 2.29
N GLU A 11 -16.99 0.72 1.61
CA GLU A 11 -16.86 0.68 0.14
C GLU A 11 -16.34 -0.67 -0.36
N ILE A 12 -15.27 -1.20 0.25
CA ILE A 12 -14.72 -2.53 -0.09
C ILE A 12 -15.77 -3.62 0.14
N ARG A 13 -16.58 -3.53 1.21
CA ARG A 13 -17.63 -4.51 1.50
C ARG A 13 -18.76 -4.51 0.48
N HIS A 14 -19.10 -3.35 -0.10
CA HIS A 14 -20.09 -3.24 -1.16
C HIS A 14 -19.53 -3.71 -2.50
N LEU A 15 -18.27 -3.40 -2.78
CA LEU A 15 -17.57 -3.79 -3.99
C LEU A 15 -17.39 -5.32 -4.08
N VAL A 16 -17.05 -5.94 -2.95
CA VAL A 16 -16.75 -7.37 -2.83
C VAL A 16 -17.65 -8.00 -1.76
N PRO A 17 -18.97 -8.21 -2.02
CA PRO A 17 -19.95 -8.69 -1.04
C PRO A 17 -19.70 -10.14 -0.56
N ASP A 18 -19.19 -10.99 -1.45
CA ASP A 18 -18.94 -12.41 -1.22
C ASP A 18 -17.73 -12.92 -2.03
N VAL A 19 -17.36 -14.18 -1.80
CA VAL A 19 -16.23 -14.85 -2.44
C VAL A 19 -16.45 -15.01 -3.95
N GLU A 20 -17.68 -15.32 -4.37
CA GLU A 20 -18.02 -15.52 -5.78
C GLU A 20 -17.84 -14.23 -6.59
N THR A 21 -18.33 -13.11 -6.05
CA THR A 21 -18.18 -11.79 -6.66
C THR A 21 -16.70 -11.40 -6.77
N LEU A 22 -15.89 -11.71 -5.75
CA LEU A 22 -14.44 -11.47 -5.83
C LEU A 22 -13.81 -12.27 -6.99
N ALA A 23 -14.11 -13.56 -7.09
CA ALA A 23 -13.59 -14.43 -8.13
C ALA A 23 -14.01 -13.96 -9.53
N GLN A 24 -15.27 -13.56 -9.71
CA GLN A 24 -15.78 -13.00 -10.96
C GLN A 24 -15.08 -11.70 -11.36
N ARG A 25 -14.86 -10.78 -10.40
CA ARG A 25 -14.15 -9.52 -10.63
C ARG A 25 -12.68 -9.75 -10.98
N LEU A 26 -12.02 -10.68 -10.30
CA LEU A 26 -10.65 -11.07 -10.62
C LEU A 26 -10.54 -11.69 -12.02
N ALA A 27 -11.48 -12.56 -12.39
CA ALA A 27 -11.53 -13.13 -13.74
C ALA A 27 -11.75 -12.06 -14.82
N ALA A 28 -12.52 -11.00 -14.52
CA ALA A 28 -12.73 -9.88 -15.43
C ALA A 28 -11.48 -9.01 -15.66
N VAL A 29 -10.45 -9.14 -14.80
CA VAL A 29 -9.13 -8.51 -14.97
C VAL A 29 -8.04 -9.56 -15.28
N ASP A 30 -8.42 -10.65 -15.94
CA ASP A 30 -7.55 -11.73 -16.41
C ASP A 30 -6.83 -12.52 -15.30
N TYR A 31 -7.36 -12.53 -14.07
CA TYR A 31 -6.84 -13.32 -12.96
C TYR A 31 -7.79 -14.44 -12.56
N LEU A 32 -7.45 -15.66 -12.96
CA LEU A 32 -8.18 -16.87 -12.57
C LEU A 32 -7.69 -17.38 -11.22
N VAL A 33 -8.61 -17.43 -10.27
CA VAL A 33 -8.34 -17.74 -8.87
C VAL A 33 -9.10 -19.02 -8.48
N ASP A 34 -8.44 -19.90 -7.72
CA ASP A 34 -9.10 -21.07 -7.14
C ASP A 34 -9.93 -20.70 -5.90
N GLU A 35 -10.78 -21.62 -5.45
CA GLU A 35 -11.67 -21.40 -4.30
C GLU A 35 -10.91 -21.03 -3.01
N GLY A 36 -9.75 -21.66 -2.78
CA GLY A 36 -8.97 -21.45 -1.56
C GLY A 36 -8.34 -20.06 -1.51
N LEU A 37 -7.75 -19.63 -2.61
CA LEU A 37 -7.16 -18.29 -2.73
C LEU A 37 -8.24 -17.21 -2.77
N ALA A 38 -9.36 -17.43 -3.47
CA ALA A 38 -10.50 -16.50 -3.46
C ALA A 38 -11.00 -16.26 -2.04
N THR A 39 -11.17 -17.34 -1.27
CA THR A 39 -11.61 -17.26 0.14
C THR A 39 -10.59 -16.52 1.00
N SER A 40 -9.31 -16.82 0.84
CA SER A 40 -8.23 -16.18 1.60
C SER A 40 -8.13 -14.68 1.32
N MET A 41 -8.22 -14.28 0.05
CA MET A 41 -8.26 -12.87 -0.37
C MET A 41 -9.52 -12.16 0.12
N PHE A 42 -10.68 -12.83 0.07
CA PHE A 42 -11.91 -12.26 0.61
C PHE A 42 -11.81 -12.01 2.13
N LEU A 43 -11.28 -12.97 2.88
CA LEU A 43 -11.11 -12.83 4.32
C LEU A 43 -10.09 -11.75 4.69
N SER A 44 -9.02 -11.57 3.92
CA SER A 44 -8.06 -10.49 4.17
C SER A 44 -8.70 -9.11 4.03
N LEU A 45 -9.60 -8.92 3.05
CA LEU A 45 -10.39 -7.70 2.89
C LEU A 45 -11.43 -7.50 4.00
N ARG A 46 -12.02 -8.59 4.52
CA ARG A 46 -13.06 -8.52 5.56
C ARG A 46 -12.50 -8.33 6.98
N LEU A 47 -11.34 -8.90 7.27
CA LEU A 47 -10.71 -8.92 8.60
C LEU A 47 -9.53 -7.93 8.75
N PRO A 48 -9.40 -6.99 7.80
CA PRO A 48 -8.15 -6.29 7.48
C PRO A 48 -6.84 -6.98 7.94
N GLN A 49 -6.69 -8.28 7.67
CA GLN A 49 -5.50 -9.04 8.02
C GLN A 49 -4.56 -9.15 6.82
N PRO A 50 -3.23 -8.95 6.97
CA PRO A 50 -2.27 -9.16 5.90
C PRO A 50 -2.32 -10.60 5.34
N LEU A 51 -2.13 -10.73 4.03
CA LEU A 51 -2.10 -12.02 3.34
C LEU A 51 -0.68 -12.32 2.83
N LEU A 52 -0.12 -13.47 3.25
CA LEU A 52 1.14 -14.00 2.75
C LEU A 52 0.86 -15.06 1.68
N LEU A 53 1.50 -14.96 0.51
CA LEU A 53 1.33 -15.90 -0.60
C LEU A 53 2.58 -16.78 -0.80
N GLU A 54 2.47 -18.05 -0.45
CA GLU A 54 3.51 -19.07 -0.64
C GLU A 54 3.25 -19.93 -1.89
N GLY A 55 4.27 -20.63 -2.41
CA GLY A 55 4.20 -21.34 -3.70
C GLY A 55 5.41 -21.15 -4.62
N GLU A 56 5.42 -21.86 -5.73
CA GLU A 56 6.54 -21.87 -6.68
C GLU A 56 6.70 -20.55 -7.45
N ALA A 57 7.85 -20.36 -8.08
CA ALA A 57 8.05 -19.23 -8.97
C ALA A 57 7.12 -19.34 -10.19
N GLY A 58 6.41 -18.26 -10.52
CA GLY A 58 5.53 -18.21 -11.70
C GLY A 58 4.06 -18.60 -11.47
N VAL A 59 3.65 -18.98 -10.26
CA VAL A 59 2.24 -19.33 -9.95
C VAL A 59 1.29 -18.13 -9.80
N GLY A 60 1.68 -16.95 -10.27
CA GLY A 60 0.82 -15.76 -10.27
C GLY A 60 0.74 -14.98 -8.96
N LYS A 61 1.63 -15.21 -7.98
CA LYS A 61 1.65 -14.46 -6.70
C LYS A 61 1.72 -12.94 -6.87
N THR A 62 2.61 -12.49 -7.76
CA THR A 62 2.77 -11.07 -8.07
C THR A 62 1.55 -10.51 -8.78
N GLU A 63 0.95 -11.30 -9.66
CA GLU A 63 -0.28 -10.91 -10.38
C GLU A 63 -1.50 -10.86 -9.44
N ALA A 64 -1.54 -11.68 -8.38
CA ALA A 64 -2.60 -11.64 -7.38
C ALA A 64 -2.74 -10.23 -6.76
N GLY A 65 -1.62 -9.65 -6.34
CA GLY A 65 -1.60 -8.30 -5.76
C GLY A 65 -1.98 -7.21 -6.76
N LYS A 66 -1.51 -7.30 -8.01
CA LYS A 66 -1.88 -6.37 -9.09
C LYS A 66 -3.36 -6.43 -9.42
N SER A 67 -3.87 -7.63 -9.61
CA SER A 67 -5.27 -7.88 -9.97
C SER A 67 -6.20 -7.41 -8.85
N LEU A 68 -5.82 -7.66 -7.59
CA LEU A 68 -6.58 -7.15 -6.45
C LEU A 68 -6.59 -5.61 -6.40
N ALA A 69 -5.45 -4.95 -6.61
CA ALA A 69 -5.40 -3.49 -6.66
C ALA A 69 -6.27 -2.91 -7.79
N THR A 70 -6.26 -3.54 -8.97
CA THR A 70 -7.14 -3.19 -10.09
C THR A 70 -8.62 -3.38 -9.75
N VAL A 71 -8.99 -4.52 -9.14
CA VAL A 71 -10.38 -4.79 -8.73
C VAL A 71 -10.87 -3.76 -7.72
N LEU A 72 -10.02 -3.34 -6.80
CA LEU A 72 -10.34 -2.36 -5.76
C LEU A 72 -10.25 -0.90 -6.23
N ASP A 73 -9.80 -0.65 -7.46
CA ASP A 73 -9.48 0.70 -7.98
C ASP A 73 -8.57 1.49 -7.04
N THR A 74 -7.49 0.84 -6.58
CA THR A 74 -6.53 1.42 -5.63
C THR A 74 -5.10 1.42 -6.18
N PRO A 75 -4.25 2.37 -5.75
CA PRO A 75 -2.84 2.35 -6.14
C PRO A 75 -2.12 1.13 -5.54
N LEU A 76 -1.39 0.40 -6.39
CA LEU A 76 -0.49 -0.66 -5.93
C LEU A 76 0.87 -0.10 -5.54
N ILE A 77 1.18 -0.13 -4.25
CA ILE A 77 2.51 0.20 -3.73
C ILE A 77 3.32 -1.09 -3.68
N ARG A 78 4.41 -1.16 -4.45
CA ARG A 78 5.29 -2.33 -4.51
C ARG A 78 6.63 -2.05 -3.86
N LEU A 79 6.92 -2.74 -2.75
CA LEU A 79 8.25 -2.82 -2.15
C LEU A 79 8.91 -4.14 -2.56
N GLN A 80 10.06 -4.08 -3.22
CA GLN A 80 10.84 -5.27 -3.56
C GLN A 80 11.82 -5.54 -2.42
N CYS A 81 11.60 -6.61 -1.66
CA CYS A 81 12.56 -7.05 -0.66
C CYS A 81 13.68 -7.87 -1.35
N TYR A 82 14.93 -7.54 -1.04
CA TYR A 82 16.13 -8.25 -1.48
C TYR A 82 17.16 -8.25 -0.36
N ASP A 83 18.15 -9.13 -0.41
CA ASP A 83 19.19 -9.17 0.62
C ASP A 83 19.98 -7.86 0.68
N GLY A 84 20.01 -7.25 1.87
CA GLY A 84 20.68 -5.97 2.10
C GLY A 84 19.77 -4.75 2.04
N ILE A 85 18.47 -4.89 1.72
CA ILE A 85 17.51 -3.80 1.95
C ILE A 85 17.34 -3.59 3.45
N ASP A 86 17.46 -2.35 3.92
CA ASP A 86 17.18 -1.98 5.30
C ASP A 86 15.92 -1.10 5.43
N ALA A 87 15.53 -0.80 6.67
CA ALA A 87 14.34 0.00 6.93
C ALA A 87 14.47 1.45 6.44
N ALA A 88 15.68 2.02 6.43
CA ALA A 88 15.91 3.40 5.99
C ALA A 88 15.78 3.50 4.45
N GLU A 89 16.29 2.50 3.73
CA GLU A 89 16.10 2.36 2.29
C GLU A 89 14.64 2.09 1.93
N ALA A 90 13.93 1.24 2.69
CA ALA A 90 12.55 0.88 2.42
C ALA A 90 11.53 1.97 2.76
N LEU A 91 11.75 2.73 3.83
CA LEU A 91 10.81 3.73 4.35
C LEU A 91 11.18 5.18 3.98
N TYR A 92 12.30 5.37 3.27
CA TYR A 92 12.93 6.65 2.97
C TYR A 92 13.23 7.45 4.24
N GLU A 93 14.50 7.52 4.64
CA GLU A 93 14.90 8.45 5.69
C GLU A 93 14.66 9.89 5.20
N TRP A 94 13.98 10.70 6.01
CA TRP A 94 13.75 12.11 5.75
C TRP A 94 15.05 12.77 5.28
N ASN A 95 14.97 13.64 4.25
CA ASN A 95 16.15 14.26 3.64
C ASN A 95 16.87 15.18 4.64
N TYR A 96 17.69 14.57 5.49
CA TYR A 96 18.43 15.19 6.56
C TYR A 96 19.37 16.29 6.04
N PRO A 97 20.06 16.13 4.89
CA PRO A 97 20.81 17.23 4.27
C PRO A 97 19.93 18.47 4.00
N ARG A 98 18.73 18.29 3.46
CA ARG A 98 17.80 19.39 3.19
C ARG A 98 17.30 20.04 4.47
N GLN A 99 16.96 19.25 5.48
CA GLN A 99 16.58 19.78 6.80
C GLN A 99 17.70 20.60 7.43
N LEU A 100 18.94 20.10 7.38
CA LEU A 100 20.10 20.82 7.90
C LEU A 100 20.31 22.14 7.14
N LEU A 101 20.15 22.13 5.81
CA LEU A 101 20.25 23.33 4.97
C LEU A 101 19.17 24.37 5.28
N SER A 102 17.91 23.93 5.46
CA SER A 102 16.80 24.79 5.87
C SER A 102 17.09 25.45 7.22
N ILE A 103 17.61 24.68 8.19
CA ILE A 103 18.00 25.19 9.51
C ILE A 103 19.10 26.25 9.38
N ARG A 104 20.16 25.97 8.62
CA ARG A 104 21.28 26.92 8.40
C ARG A 104 20.83 28.20 7.71
N LEU A 105 19.93 28.11 6.74
CA LEU A 105 19.37 29.27 6.04
C LEU A 105 18.52 30.13 6.97
N ALA A 106 17.67 29.52 7.79
CA ALA A 106 16.85 30.24 8.76
C ALA A 106 17.70 30.90 9.86
N GLU A 107 18.72 30.21 10.38
CA GLU A 107 19.70 30.77 11.32
C GLU A 107 20.41 32.00 10.71
N ALA A 108 20.82 31.92 9.45
CA ALA A 108 21.50 33.02 8.76
C ALA A 108 20.59 34.22 8.47
N GLN A 109 19.30 33.99 8.28
CA GLN A 109 18.31 35.03 7.96
C GLN A 109 17.57 35.57 9.20
N GLY A 110 17.76 34.95 10.37
CA GLY A 110 16.99 35.26 11.58
C GLY A 110 15.49 34.94 11.43
N ALA A 111 15.15 33.99 10.57
CA ALA A 111 13.78 33.59 10.30
C ALA A 111 13.36 32.43 11.21
N GLU A 112 12.07 32.36 11.57
CA GLU A 112 11.52 31.18 12.25
C GLU A 112 11.21 30.07 11.23
N LEU A 113 11.49 28.82 11.63
CA LEU A 113 11.18 27.63 10.86
C LEU A 113 9.83 27.06 11.30
N SER A 114 9.00 26.65 10.34
CA SER A 114 7.82 25.85 10.63
C SER A 114 8.08 24.36 10.41
N GLU A 115 7.27 23.49 11.03
CA GLU A 115 7.30 22.04 10.75
C GLU A 115 7.10 21.74 9.25
N HIS A 116 6.31 22.56 8.56
CA HIS A 116 6.07 22.42 7.14
C HIS A 116 7.36 22.63 6.32
N ASP A 117 8.27 23.49 6.77
CA ASP A 117 9.54 23.77 6.07
C ASP A 117 10.57 22.63 6.21
N LEU A 118 10.38 21.77 7.21
CA LEU A 118 11.28 20.65 7.54
C LEU A 118 10.73 19.28 7.11
N PHE A 119 9.40 19.12 7.12
CA PHE A 119 8.72 17.84 6.90
C PHE A 119 7.61 17.91 5.81
N GLY A 120 7.49 19.03 5.09
CA GLY A 120 6.58 19.16 3.96
C GLY A 120 6.95 18.25 2.78
N ARG A 121 5.97 17.90 1.94
CA ARG A 121 6.14 17.00 0.78
C ARG A 121 6.64 17.69 -0.50
N ASP A 122 6.89 19.01 -0.45
CA ASP A 122 7.28 19.81 -1.63
C ASP A 122 8.74 19.59 -2.06
#